data_AF-A0A291R0K5-F1
#
_entry.id   AF-A0A291R0K5-F1
#
_cell.length_a   1.000
_cell.length_b   1.000
_cell.length_c   1.000
_cell.angle_alpha   90.00
_cell.angle_beta   90.00
_cell.angle_gamma   90.00
#
_symmetry.space_group_name_H-M   'P 1'
#
loop_
_entity.id
_entity.type
_entity.pdbx_description
1 polymer ?
#
loop_
_entity_poly.entity_id
_entity_poly.type
_entity_poly.pdbx_seq_one_letter_code
_entity_poly.pdbx_strand_id
1 'polypeptide(L)'
;MTDIDISVGLVLLDDTDSLQVISTNKADKWTPCTFTDNIPSETFSWGDYPSRMKKWMKHDEDEEYDHELYEITAVPEFSHIVGQSIQDVEILHIDEQSPFGVKLMFEKDYIVSSPIPAGNTIETKQFNQGNKIHHFAKVWKARFASLKYKLENGYIE
;
A
#
# COMPACT_ATOMS: atom_id res chain seq x y z
N MET A 1 0.34 8.87 -16.67
CA MET A 1 -0.07 9.14 -15.28
C MET A 1 1.21 9.58 -14.60
N THR A 2 1.30 10.81 -14.12
CA THR A 2 2.44 11.23 -13.29
C THR A 2 2.46 10.31 -12.07
N ASP A 3 3.63 9.74 -11.77
CA ASP A 3 3.80 8.88 -10.61
C ASP A 3 3.67 9.75 -9.36
N ILE A 4 2.79 9.36 -8.44
CA ILE A 4 2.56 10.05 -7.16
C ILE A 4 2.84 9.04 -6.07
N ASP A 5 3.53 9.47 -5.02
CA ASP A 5 3.83 8.64 -3.86
C ASP A 5 2.53 8.35 -3.09
N ILE A 6 2.07 7.10 -3.16
CA ILE A 6 0.86 6.62 -2.49
C ILE A 6 1.28 5.46 -1.60
N SER A 7 0.99 5.58 -0.31
CA SER A 7 1.17 4.51 0.67
C SER A 7 -0.19 4.04 1.19
N VAL A 8 -0.22 2.87 1.84
CA VAL A 8 -1.42 2.38 2.51
C VAL A 8 -1.18 2.32 4.01
N GLY A 9 -2.13 2.82 4.78
CA GLY A 9 -2.15 2.67 6.23
C GLY A 9 -3.24 1.68 6.65
N LEU A 10 -2.90 0.80 7.60
CA LEU A 10 -3.81 -0.19 8.16
C LEU A 10 -3.98 0.06 9.66
N VAL A 11 -5.22 0.08 10.11
CA VAL A 11 -5.56 0.03 11.54
C VAL A 11 -5.94 -1.42 11.86
N LEU A 12 -5.22 -2.06 12.76
CA LEU A 12 -5.40 -3.48 13.10
C LEU A 12 -6.30 -3.61 14.32
N LEU A 13 -7.05 -4.71 14.45
CA LEU A 13 -7.96 -4.90 15.59
C LEU A 13 -7.24 -4.96 16.94
N ASP A 14 -6.00 -5.45 16.95
CA ASP A 14 -5.17 -5.57 18.15
C ASP A 14 -4.43 -4.27 18.49
N ASP A 15 -4.46 -3.27 17.60
CA ASP A 15 -3.84 -1.95 17.77
C ASP A 15 -4.66 -0.90 17.00
N THR A 16 -5.67 -0.35 17.67
CA THR A 16 -6.62 0.59 17.08
C THR A 16 -6.18 2.05 17.16
N ASP A 17 -5.08 2.33 17.87
CA ASP A 17 -4.62 3.69 18.16
C ASP A 17 -3.51 4.13 17.20
N SER A 18 -3.03 3.23 16.35
CA SER A 18 -1.93 3.47 15.43
C SER A 18 -2.25 3.07 13.99
N LEU A 19 -1.54 3.71 13.05
CA LEU A 19 -1.59 3.42 11.64
C LEU A 19 -0.33 2.65 11.23
N GLN A 20 -0.48 1.39 10.85
CA GLN A 20 0.60 0.60 10.28
C GLN A 20 0.73 0.92 8.79
N VAL A 21 1.73 1.71 8.43
CA VAL A 21 1.95 2.19 7.06
C VAL A 21 2.88 1.25 6.32
N ILE A 22 2.46 0.84 5.13
CA ILE A 22 3.26 0.08 4.16
C ILE A 22 3.64 1.03 3.02
N SER A 23 4.94 1.13 2.77
CA SER A 23 5.49 2.06 1.79
C SER A 23 6.80 1.54 1.19
N THR A 24 7.51 2.42 0.50
CA THR A 24 8.86 2.23 -0.01
C THR A 24 9.81 3.14 0.78
N ASN A 25 11.00 2.64 1.10
CA ASN A 25 12.01 3.39 1.82
C ASN A 25 12.43 4.64 1.02
N LYS A 26 12.22 5.83 1.58
CA LYS A 26 12.52 7.10 0.90
C LYS A 26 14.02 7.30 0.61
N ALA A 27 14.91 6.62 1.33
CA ALA A 27 16.36 6.74 1.14
C ALA A 27 16.83 6.07 -0.16
N ASP A 28 16.29 4.90 -0.50
CA ASP A 28 16.66 4.14 -1.70
C ASP A 28 15.57 4.10 -2.79
N LYS A 29 14.35 4.53 -2.45
CA LYS A 29 13.14 4.51 -3.30
C LYS A 29 12.87 3.14 -3.91
N TRP A 30 13.26 2.08 -3.20
CA TRP A 30 13.26 0.73 -3.72
C TRP A 30 12.77 -0.30 -2.71
N THR A 31 13.35 -0.30 -1.52
CA THR A 31 13.13 -1.36 -0.53
C THR A 31 11.75 -1.17 0.10
N PRO A 32 10.90 -2.21 0.15
CA PRO A 32 9.63 -2.11 0.86
C PRO A 32 9.91 -1.90 2.36
N CYS A 33 9.15 -1.02 2.99
CA CYS A 33 9.28 -0.75 4.41
C CYS A 33 7.91 -0.62 5.07
N THR A 34 7.92 -0.79 6.39
CA THR A 34 6.78 -0.52 7.25
C THR A 34 7.20 0.40 8.38
N PHE A 35 6.30 1.28 8.78
CA PHE A 35 6.47 2.12 9.97
C PHE A 35 5.11 2.40 10.59
N THR A 36 5.11 2.72 11.87
CA THR A 36 3.90 3.12 12.59
C THR A 36 3.79 4.63 12.60
N ASP A 37 2.60 5.14 12.33
CA ASP A 37 2.27 6.55 12.40
C ASP A 37 1.02 6.76 13.27
N ASN A 38 0.77 8.00 13.69
CA ASN A 38 -0.45 8.36 14.38
C ASN A 38 -1.61 8.41 13.39
N ILE A 39 -2.80 8.02 13.84
CA ILE A 39 -4.03 8.28 13.09
C ILE A 39 -4.27 9.80 13.14
N PRO A 40 -4.25 10.51 11.99
CA PRO A 40 -4.43 11.95 11.98
C PRO A 40 -5.84 12.33 12.42
N SER A 41 -5.96 13.47 13.10
CA SER A 41 -7.24 14.01 13.54
C SER A 41 -8.12 14.50 12.39
N GLU A 42 -7.52 14.78 11.24
CA GLU A 42 -8.20 15.24 10.04
C GLU A 42 -7.88 14.31 8.87
N THR A 43 -8.92 13.86 8.18
CA THR A 43 -8.82 12.95 7.03
C THR A 43 -9.69 13.48 5.89
N PHE A 44 -9.23 13.30 4.66
CA PHE A 44 -10.04 13.59 3.48
C PHE A 44 -10.95 12.40 3.15
N SER A 45 -12.10 12.70 2.54
CA SER A 45 -12.96 11.65 2.02
C SER A 45 -12.36 11.05 0.75
N TRP A 46 -12.58 9.75 0.51
CA TRP A 46 -12.18 9.14 -0.75
C TRP A 46 -12.79 9.82 -1.99
N GLY A 47 -13.99 10.42 -1.86
CA GLY A 47 -14.62 11.15 -2.95
C GLY A 47 -13.81 12.36 -3.44
N ASP A 48 -13.00 12.94 -2.56
CA ASP A 48 -12.14 14.09 -2.88
C ASP A 48 -10.88 13.68 -3.63
N TYR A 49 -10.42 12.43 -3.42
CA TYR A 49 -9.15 11.91 -3.93
C TYR A 49 -8.91 12.18 -5.42
N PRO A 50 -9.84 11.86 -6.35
CA PRO A 50 -9.58 12.06 -7.79
C PRO A 50 -9.42 13.52 -8.17
N SER A 51 -10.11 14.43 -7.47
CA SER A 51 -10.07 15.86 -7.77
C SER A 51 -8.80 16.50 -7.23
N ARG A 52 -8.43 16.19 -5.99
CA ARG A 52 -7.22 16.67 -5.33
C ARG A 52 -5.98 16.14 -6.00
N MET A 53 -5.96 14.85 -6.35
CA MET A 53 -4.83 14.25 -7.06
C MET A 53 -4.58 14.91 -8.43
N LYS A 54 -5.64 15.30 -9.15
CA LYS A 54 -5.51 16.06 -10.40
C LYS A 54 -4.92 17.46 -10.19
N LYS A 55 -5.19 18.11 -9.06
CA LYS A 55 -4.59 19.41 -8.71
C LYS A 55 -3.10 19.24 -8.39
N TRP A 56 -2.76 18.24 -7.58
CA TRP A 56 -1.38 17.90 -7.25
C TRP A 56 -0.54 17.66 -8.51
N MET A 57 -1.05 16.86 -9.46
CA MET A 57 -0.37 16.58 -10.72
C MET A 57 -0.16 17.81 -11.62
N LYS A 58 -0.91 18.88 -11.41
CA LYS A 58 -0.82 20.12 -12.20
C LYS A 58 0.12 21.15 -11.60
N HIS A 59 0.64 20.91 -10.40
CA HIS A 59 1.42 21.91 -9.65
C HIS A 59 0.74 23.28 -9.63
N ASP A 60 -0.57 23.35 -9.31
CA ASP A 60 -1.18 24.66 -9.03
C ASP A 60 -0.41 25.26 -7.82
N GLU A 61 0.35 26.33 -8.08
CA GLU A 61 1.54 26.78 -7.34
C GLU A 61 1.26 27.36 -5.93
N ASP A 62 0.01 27.33 -5.46
CA ASP A 62 -0.45 28.10 -4.29
C ASP A 62 -0.71 27.28 -3.01
N GLU A 63 -0.57 25.95 -3.03
CA GLU A 63 -0.82 25.08 -1.86
C GLU A 63 0.43 24.26 -1.49
N GLU A 64 0.88 24.34 -0.24
CA GLU A 64 1.84 23.38 0.34
C GLU A 64 1.15 22.02 0.45
N TYR A 65 1.42 21.15 -0.54
CA TYR A 65 0.96 19.77 -0.51
C TYR A 65 1.90 18.92 0.35
N ASP A 66 1.54 18.73 1.62
CA ASP A 66 2.12 17.69 2.48
C ASP A 66 1.34 16.37 2.32
N HIS A 67 1.58 15.39 3.20
CA HIS A 67 0.88 14.11 3.24
C HIS A 67 -0.61 14.32 3.51
N GLU A 68 -1.44 13.84 2.59
CA GLU A 68 -2.89 13.76 2.75
C GLU A 68 -3.31 12.32 3.05
N LEU A 69 -4.12 12.14 4.09
CA LEU A 69 -4.73 10.85 4.39
C LEU A 69 -6.17 10.82 3.87
N TYR A 70 -6.50 9.76 3.12
CA TYR A 70 -7.82 9.53 2.59
C TYR A 70 -8.45 8.32 3.27
N GLU A 71 -9.58 8.53 3.94
CA GLU A 71 -10.29 7.45 4.62
C GLU A 71 -11.10 6.63 3.61
N ILE A 72 -10.84 5.31 3.61
CA ILE A 72 -11.50 4.34 2.70
C ILE A 72 -12.39 3.33 3.41
N THR A 73 -12.57 3.45 4.73
CA THR A 73 -13.30 2.48 5.58
C THR A 73 -14.75 2.27 5.14
N ALA A 74 -15.42 3.33 4.68
CA ALA A 74 -16.81 3.30 4.23
C ALA A 74 -16.97 3.23 2.70
N VAL A 75 -15.89 2.95 1.96
CA VAL A 75 -15.87 3.02 0.49
C VAL A 75 -16.18 1.65 -0.12
N PRO A 76 -17.23 1.51 -0.96
CA PRO A 76 -17.65 0.22 -1.53
C PRO A 76 -16.54 -0.51 -2.30
N GLU A 77 -15.67 0.22 -2.99
CA GLU A 77 -14.55 -0.29 -3.77
C GLU A 77 -13.52 -1.06 -2.93
N PHE A 78 -13.49 -0.81 -1.62
CA PHE A 78 -12.57 -1.47 -0.67
C PHE A 78 -13.31 -2.42 0.29
N SER A 79 -14.58 -2.74 0.04
CA SER A 79 -15.40 -3.61 0.90
C SER A 79 -14.90 -5.07 1.01
N HIS A 80 -14.03 -5.51 0.11
CA HIS A 80 -13.36 -6.81 0.16
C HIS A 80 -11.98 -6.77 0.84
N ILE A 81 -11.61 -5.61 1.40
CA ILE A 81 -10.38 -5.37 2.15
C ILE A 81 -10.75 -4.94 3.58
N VAL A 82 -11.61 -3.94 3.72
CA VAL A 82 -12.02 -3.40 5.02
C VAL A 82 -12.75 -4.45 5.84
N GLY A 83 -12.33 -4.62 7.10
CA GLY A 83 -12.89 -5.61 8.02
C GLY A 83 -12.56 -7.07 7.67
N GLN A 84 -11.70 -7.31 6.68
CA GLN A 84 -11.28 -8.66 6.29
C GLN A 84 -9.94 -9.02 6.92
N SER A 85 -9.75 -10.31 7.21
CA SER A 85 -8.46 -10.82 7.67
C SER A 85 -7.47 -10.96 6.52
N ILE A 86 -6.23 -10.53 6.75
CA ILE A 86 -5.10 -10.81 5.86
C ILE A 86 -4.84 -12.32 5.89
N GLN A 87 -5.00 -12.98 4.75
CA GLN A 87 -4.85 -14.43 4.60
C GLN A 87 -3.40 -14.85 4.36
N ASP A 88 -2.65 -14.01 3.66
CA ASP A 88 -1.24 -14.23 3.35
C ASP A 88 -0.54 -12.89 3.08
N VAL A 89 0.78 -12.88 3.25
CA VAL A 89 1.65 -11.76 2.90
C VAL A 89 2.74 -12.30 1.97
N GLU A 90 2.79 -11.81 0.74
CA GLU A 90 3.83 -12.17 -0.21
C GLU A 90 4.82 -11.02 -0.37
N ILE A 91 6.11 -11.34 -0.35
CA ILE A 91 7.17 -10.39 -0.70
C ILE A 91 7.53 -10.57 -2.16
N LEU A 92 7.47 -9.47 -2.89
CA LEU A 92 7.86 -9.34 -4.28
C LEU A 92 9.37 -9.17 -4.36
N HIS A 93 9.98 -9.99 -5.21
CA HIS A 93 11.42 -10.07 -5.40
C HIS A 93 11.77 -9.88 -6.87
N ILE A 94 12.76 -9.05 -7.21
CA ILE A 94 13.28 -8.94 -8.59
C ILE A 94 14.37 -9.99 -8.88
N ASP A 95 15.02 -10.46 -7.83
CA ASP A 95 15.88 -11.63 -7.76
C ASP A 95 15.74 -12.28 -6.37
N GLU A 96 16.45 -13.37 -6.09
CA GLU A 96 16.29 -14.09 -4.81
C GLU A 96 16.65 -13.28 -3.55
N GLN A 97 17.25 -12.10 -3.66
CA GLN A 97 17.76 -11.34 -2.51
C GLN A 97 17.23 -9.91 -2.40
N SER A 98 16.53 -9.41 -3.42
CA SER A 98 16.14 -8.01 -3.51
C SER A 98 14.62 -7.86 -3.40
N PRO A 99 14.06 -7.75 -2.17
CA PRO A 99 12.66 -7.43 -1.99
C PRO A 99 12.42 -6.02 -2.54
N PHE A 100 11.35 -5.87 -3.31
CA PHE A 100 10.97 -4.59 -3.90
C PHE A 100 9.49 -4.28 -3.73
N GLY A 101 8.69 -5.18 -3.16
CA GLY A 101 7.28 -4.90 -2.90
C GLY A 101 6.64 -5.88 -1.93
N VAL A 102 5.41 -5.58 -1.54
CA VAL A 102 4.61 -6.38 -0.60
C VAL A 102 3.23 -6.58 -1.20
N LYS A 103 2.67 -7.77 -1.04
CA LYS A 103 1.32 -8.10 -1.43
C LYS A 103 0.57 -8.72 -0.26
N LEU A 104 -0.46 -8.03 0.20
CA LEU A 104 -1.41 -8.54 1.19
C LEU A 104 -2.57 -9.21 0.47
N MET A 105 -2.86 -10.44 0.85
CA MET A 105 -3.93 -11.24 0.27
C MET A 105 -5.15 -11.24 1.18
N PHE A 106 -6.32 -10.95 0.62
CA PHE A 106 -7.62 -11.08 1.27
C PHE A 106 -8.44 -12.14 0.53
N GLU A 107 -9.56 -12.61 1.11
CA GLU A 107 -10.39 -13.66 0.49
C GLU A 107 -10.83 -13.29 -0.93
N LYS A 108 -11.23 -12.02 -1.13
CA LYS A 108 -11.80 -11.53 -2.38
C LYS A 108 -11.05 -10.37 -3.01
N ASP A 109 -9.93 -9.94 -2.44
CA ASP A 109 -9.12 -8.83 -2.96
C ASP A 109 -7.64 -8.96 -2.56
N TYR A 110 -6.83 -7.97 -2.95
CA TYR A 110 -5.45 -7.83 -2.54
C TYR A 110 -5.09 -6.35 -2.41
N ILE A 111 -4.01 -6.08 -1.68
CA ILE A 111 -3.27 -4.83 -1.72
C ILE A 111 -1.86 -5.16 -2.17
N VAL A 112 -1.36 -4.46 -3.20
CA VAL A 112 0.04 -4.54 -3.59
C VAL A 112 0.68 -3.19 -3.42
N SER A 113 1.72 -3.15 -2.59
CA SER A 113 2.64 -2.03 -2.45
C SER A 113 3.89 -2.28 -3.28
N SER A 114 4.22 -1.35 -4.16
CA SER A 114 5.40 -1.47 -5.04
C SER A 114 6.02 -0.10 -5.35
N PRO A 115 7.30 -0.05 -5.71
CA PRO A 115 8.01 1.19 -5.90
C PRO A 115 7.72 1.75 -7.29
N ILE A 116 7.70 3.08 -7.36
CA ILE A 116 7.59 3.86 -8.60
C ILE A 116 8.62 5.00 -8.53
N PRO A 117 8.97 5.65 -9.65
CA PRO A 117 9.93 6.77 -9.64
C PRO A 117 9.62 7.88 -8.61
N ALA A 118 8.34 8.12 -8.32
CA ALA A 118 7.91 9.11 -7.34
C ALA A 118 7.92 8.64 -5.88
N GLY A 119 8.07 7.35 -5.61
CA GLY A 119 7.97 6.78 -4.26
C GLY A 119 7.30 5.41 -4.29
N ASN A 120 6.17 5.27 -3.60
CA ASN A 120 5.39 4.04 -3.54
C ASN A 120 4.10 4.15 -4.36
N THR A 121 3.51 3.01 -4.70
CA THR A 121 2.17 2.94 -5.26
C THR A 121 1.42 1.76 -4.72
N ILE A 122 0.09 1.89 -4.65
CA ILE A 122 -0.82 0.83 -4.20
C ILE A 122 -1.70 0.39 -5.36
N GLU A 123 -1.86 -0.92 -5.54
CA GLU A 123 -2.81 -1.54 -6.48
C GLU A 123 -3.75 -2.50 -5.73
N THR A 124 -5.04 -2.47 -6.06
CA THR A 124 -6.04 -3.48 -5.62
C THR A 124 -6.81 -3.99 -6.83
N LYS A 125 -7.79 -4.89 -6.64
CA LYS A 125 -8.69 -5.28 -7.73
C LYS A 125 -9.53 -4.13 -8.27
N GLN A 126 -9.72 -3.03 -7.55
CA GLN A 126 -10.58 -1.90 -7.97
C GLN A 126 -9.83 -0.58 -8.07
N PHE A 127 -8.65 -0.45 -7.47
CA PHE A 127 -7.87 0.77 -7.45
C PHE A 127 -6.53 0.62 -8.17
N ASN A 128 -6.18 1.61 -9.00
CA ASN A 128 -4.89 1.74 -9.67
C ASN A 128 -4.46 0.46 -10.41
N GLN A 129 -5.39 -0.14 -11.16
CA GLN A 129 -5.25 -1.39 -11.92
C GLN A 129 -4.25 -1.31 -13.10
N GLY A 130 -3.05 -0.78 -12.86
CA GLY A 130 -1.99 -0.65 -13.87
C GLY A 130 -1.38 -2.00 -14.24
N ASN A 131 -1.72 -3.07 -13.52
CA ASN A 131 -1.15 -4.40 -13.65
C ASN A 131 0.38 -4.35 -13.57
N LYS A 132 0.90 -3.46 -12.71
CA LYS A 132 2.33 -3.12 -12.65
C LYS A 132 3.16 -4.34 -12.29
N ILE A 133 2.61 -5.21 -11.45
CA ILE A 133 3.17 -6.52 -11.13
C ILE A 133 3.47 -7.35 -12.37
N HIS A 134 2.52 -7.50 -13.30
CA HIS A 134 2.77 -8.29 -14.52
C HIS A 134 3.86 -7.64 -15.38
N HIS A 135 3.93 -6.31 -15.37
CA HIS A 135 5.01 -5.60 -16.05
C HIS A 135 6.37 -5.90 -15.41
N PHE A 136 6.48 -5.82 -14.08
CA PHE A 136 7.70 -6.15 -13.33
C PHE A 136 8.08 -7.63 -13.48
N ALA A 137 7.12 -8.55 -13.40
CA ALA A 137 7.36 -9.98 -13.60
C ALA A 137 7.93 -10.29 -14.99
N LYS A 138 7.43 -9.60 -16.03
CA LYS A 138 7.90 -9.80 -17.42
C LYS A 138 9.27 -9.18 -17.67
N VAL A 139 9.50 -7.94 -17.24
CA VAL A 139 10.71 -7.18 -17.60
C VAL A 139 11.87 -7.50 -16.65
N TRP A 140 11.58 -7.75 -15.36
CA TRP A 140 12.59 -7.87 -14.31
C TRP A 140 12.69 -9.29 -13.74
N LYS A 141 11.99 -10.27 -14.33
CA LYS A 141 11.89 -11.66 -13.83
C LYS A 141 11.41 -11.77 -12.39
N ALA A 142 10.59 -10.81 -11.95
CA ALA A 142 10.14 -10.75 -10.57
C ALA A 142 9.36 -12.02 -10.16
N ARG A 143 9.59 -12.46 -8.92
CA ARG A 143 8.95 -13.62 -8.30
C ARG A 143 8.26 -13.23 -7.01
N PHE A 144 7.16 -13.91 -6.72
CA PHE A 144 6.48 -13.83 -5.44
C PHE A 144 6.99 -14.92 -4.51
N ALA A 145 7.36 -14.54 -3.30
CA ALA A 145 7.64 -15.47 -2.22
C ALA A 145 6.65 -15.17 -1.08
N SER A 146 5.74 -16.11 -0.81
CA SER A 146 4.88 -16.04 0.37
C SER A 146 5.75 -16.06 1.62
N LEU A 147 5.53 -15.09 2.51
CA LEU A 147 5.99 -15.18 3.89
C LEU A 147 5.12 -16.22 4.57
N LYS A 148 5.50 -17.49 4.39
CA LYS A 148 4.96 -18.56 5.22
C LYS A 148 5.44 -18.31 6.63
N TYR A 149 4.67 -17.56 7.40
CA TYR A 149 4.75 -17.62 8.84
C TYR A 149 4.38 -19.06 9.22
N LYS A 150 5.37 -19.84 9.64
CA LYS A 150 5.06 -20.88 10.60
C LYS A 150 4.64 -20.13 11.85
N LEU A 151 3.34 -20.04 12.09
CA LEU A 151 2.85 -19.90 13.45
C LEU A 151 3.35 -21.15 14.17
N GLU A 152 4.49 -21.03 14.87
CA GLU A 152 4.90 -22.07 15.78
C GLU A 152 3.81 -22.17 16.84
N ASN A 153 3.14 -23.32 16.84
CA ASN A 153 2.05 -23.69 17.73
C ASN A 153 2.06 -23.00 19.11
N GLY A 154 1.10 -22.09 19.31
CA GLY A 154 0.26 -22.03 20.50
C GLY A 154 0.81 -21.30 21.73
N TYR A 155 -0.03 -20.38 22.22
CA TYR A 155 0.02 -19.63 23.48
C TYR A 155 0.77 -18.29 23.46
N ILE A 156 0.01 -17.26 23.84
CA ILE A 156 0.48 -15.98 24.34
C ILE A 156 0.69 -16.17 25.85
N GLU A 157 1.93 -16.01 26.32
CA GLU A 157 2.23 -15.47 27.64
C GLU A 157 2.99 -14.16 27.47
#